data_AF-A0A2P9GYX1-F1
#
_entry.id   AF-A0A2P9GYX1-F1
#
_cell.length_a   1.000
_cell.length_b   1.000
_cell.length_c   1.000
_cell.angle_alpha   90.00
_cell.angle_beta   90.00
_cell.angle_gamma   90.00
#
_symmetry.space_group_name_H-M   'P 1'
#
loop_
_entity.id
_entity.type
_entity.pdbx_description
1 polymer ?
#
loop_
_entity_poly.entity_id
_entity_poly.type
_entity_poly.pdbx_seq_one_letter_code
_entity_poly.pdbx_strand_id
1 'polypeptide(L)' 'MEGSAIAQACLLFGVPFLEFRGISNMAGVRDKAKWDIGAAMEHCLSVIKHLLDNR' A
#
# COMPACT_ATOMS: atom_id res chain seq x y z
N MET A 1 -0.98 -7.90 -3.25
CA MET A 1 -0.43 -9.10 -2.57
C MET A 1 1.10 -9.15 -2.63
N GLU A 2 1.80 -8.02 -2.63
CA GLU A 2 3.24 -7.95 -2.96
C GLU A 2 4.11 -7.59 -1.74
N GLY A 3 3.51 -6.98 -0.71
CA GLY A 3 4.21 -6.36 0.42
C GLY A 3 5.21 -7.25 1.16
N SER A 4 4.85 -8.50 1.47
CA SER A 4 5.73 -9.41 2.20
C SER A 4 6.97 -9.81 1.39
N ALA A 5 6.83 -10.00 0.07
CA ALA A 5 7.96 -10.31 -0.80
C ALA A 5 8.93 -9.14 -0.88
N ILE A 6 8.42 -7.90 -0.96
CA ILE A 6 9.24 -6.69 -0.96
C ILE A 6 9.93 -6.51 0.40
N ALA A 7 9.20 -6.67 1.50
CA ALA A 7 9.75 -6.59 2.86
C ALA A 7 10.88 -7.60 3.08
N GLN A 8 10.70 -8.84 2.62
CA GLN A 8 11.73 -9.88 2.69
C GLN A 8 12.97 -9.51 1.87
N ALA A 9 12.81 -8.97 0.66
CA ALA A 9 13.93 -8.52 -0.14
C ALA A 9 14.68 -7.36 0.54
N CYS A 10 13.97 -6.34 1.03
CA CYS A 10 14.57 -5.23 1.76
C CYS A 10 15.35 -5.69 3.00
N LEU A 11 14.78 -6.64 3.76
CA LEU A 11 15.45 -7.25 4.91
C LEU A 11 16.76 -7.95 4.50
N LEU A 12 16.75 -8.70 3.39
CA LEU A 12 17.91 -9.43 2.90
C LEU A 12 19.08 -8.50 2.53
N PHE A 13 18.78 -7.29 2.05
CA PHE A 13 19.76 -6.30 1.60
C PHE A 13 20.01 -5.17 2.61
N GLY A 14 19.43 -5.22 3.81
CA GLY A 14 19.60 -4.18 4.84
C GLY A 14 18.99 -2.82 4.45
N VAL A 15 17.98 -2.80 3.59
CA VAL A 15 17.32 -1.57 3.12
C VAL A 15 16.13 -1.25 4.04
N PRO A 16 16.04 -0.04 4.64
CA PRO A 16 14.86 0.37 5.38
C PRO A 16 13.60 0.32 4.52
N PHE A 17 12.51 -0.23 5.05
CA PHE A 17 11.27 -0.47 4.30
C PHE A 17 10.04 -0.04 5.09
N LEU A 18 9.09 0.58 4.40
CA LEU A 18 7.76 0.93 4.89
C LEU A 18 6.74 0.70 3.77
N GLU A 19 5.65 0.00 4.07
CA GLU A 19 4.56 -0.26 3.12
C GLU A 19 3.34 0.60 3.44
N PHE A 20 2.75 1.20 2.40
CA PHE A 20 1.45 1.87 2.46
C PHE A 20 0.45 1.11 1.59
N ARG A 21 -0.77 0.94 2.10
CA ARG A 21 -1.87 0.32 1.35
C ARG A 21 -3.15 1.13 1.47
N GLY A 22 -3.69 1.52 0.32
CA GLY A 22 -5.09 1.92 0.21
C GLY A 22 -5.98 0.68 0.17
N ILE A 23 -7.08 0.70 0.91
CA ILE A 23 -8.06 -0.39 0.93
C ILE A 23 -9.09 -0.14 -0.18
N SER A 24 -9.03 -0.93 -1.25
CA SER A 24 -9.98 -0.85 -2.37
C SER A 24 -11.28 -1.60 -2.13
N ASN A 25 -11.28 -2.58 -1.22
CA ASN A 25 -12.43 -3.42 -0.92
C ASN A 25 -12.23 -4.17 0.41
N MET A 26 -13.33 -4.67 0.96
CA MET A 26 -13.28 -5.63 2.06
C MET A 26 -12.80 -7.00 1.56
N ALA A 27 -11.89 -7.61 2.32
CA ALA A 27 -11.41 -8.96 2.05
C ALA A 27 -12.52 -10.00 2.21
N GLY A 28 -12.45 -11.09 1.46
CA GLY A 28 -13.43 -12.19 1.47
C GLY A 28 -14.20 -12.30 0.16
N VAL A 29 -14.91 -11.24 -0.24
CA VAL A 29 -15.66 -11.23 -1.50
C VAL A 29 -14.76 -10.78 -2.66
N ARG A 30 -14.45 -11.69 -3.58
CA ARG A 30 -13.59 -11.44 -4.76
C ARG A 30 -14.36 -10.92 -5.99
N ASP A 31 -15.34 -10.06 -5.76
CA ASP A 31 -16.02 -9.34 -6.83
C ASP A 31 -15.24 -8.06 -7.17
N LYS A 32 -14.55 -8.07 -8.31
CA LYS A 32 -13.71 -6.95 -8.75
C LYS A 32 -14.52 -5.68 -9.05
N ALA A 33 -15.82 -5.80 -9.32
CA ALA A 33 -16.67 -4.62 -9.54
C ALA A 33 -16.85 -3.80 -8.25
N LYS A 34 -16.60 -4.39 -7.08
CA LYS A 34 -16.66 -3.72 -5.77
C LYS A 34 -15.35 -3.07 -5.37
N TRP A 35 -14.33 -3.13 -6.22
CA TRP A 35 -13.02 -2.59 -5.90
C TRP A 35 -12.97 -1.13 -6.34
N ASP A 36 -12.86 -0.23 -5.37
CA ASP A 36 -12.58 1.17 -5.64
C ASP A 36 -11.07 1.41 -5.60
N ILE A 37 -10.41 1.04 -6.70
CA ILE A 37 -8.95 1.18 -6.82
C ILE A 37 -8.56 2.67 -6.86
N GLY A 38 -9.38 3.51 -7.50
CA GLY A 38 -9.13 4.95 -7.61
C GLY A 38 -9.04 5.61 -6.24
N ALA A 39 -10.10 5.47 -5.43
CA ALA A 39 -10.12 6.04 -4.08
C ALA A 39 -9.01 5.47 -3.18
N ALA A 40 -8.73 4.16 -3.29
CA ALA A 40 -7.64 3.53 -2.55
C ALA A 40 -6.28 4.15 -2.90
N MET A 41 -6.00 4.40 -4.19
CA MET A 41 -4.77 5.03 -4.64
C MET A 41 -4.67 6.49 -4.18
N GLU A 42 -5.75 7.26 -4.28
CA GLU A 42 -5.78 8.66 -3.85
C GLU A 42 -5.51 8.80 -2.34
N HIS A 43 -6.17 7.99 -1.51
CA HIS A 43 -5.94 7.98 -0.07
C HIS A 43 -4.53 7.50 0.30
N CYS A 44 -4.01 6.48 -0.38
CA CYS A 44 -2.64 6.02 -0.16
C CYS A 44 -1.63 7.14 -0.46
N LEU A 45 -1.81 7.82 -1.60
CA LEU A 45 -0.95 8.92 -2.03
C LEU A 45 -1.01 10.11 -1.07
N SER A 46 -2.18 10.47 -0.53
CA SER A 46 -2.30 11.61 0.40
C SER A 46 -1.48 11.38 1.68
N VAL A 47 -1.48 10.16 2.22
CA VAL A 47 -0.66 9.78 3.38
C VAL A 47 0.83 9.82 3.05
N ILE A 48 1.22 9.30 1.88
CA ILE A 48 2.62 9.34 1.43
C ILE A 48 3.11 10.79 1.30
N LYS A 49 2.31 11.67 0.66
CA LYS A 49 2.64 13.10 0.56
C LYS A 49 2.80 13.73 1.94
N HIS A 50 1.84 13.51 2.84
CA HIS A 50 1.93 14.02 4.20
C HIS A 50 3.20 13.56 4.93
N LEU A 51 3.62 12.30 4.76
CA LEU A 51 4.87 11.81 5.35
C LEU A 51 6.09 12.48 4.73
N LEU A 52 6.10 12.75 3.42
CA LEU A 52 7.24 13.35 2.74
C LEU A 52 7.36 14.86 3.03
N ASP A 53 6.23 15.55 3.14
CA ASP A 53 6.18 16.99 3.39
C ASP A 53 6.51 17.37 4.85
N ASN A 54 6.36 16.43 5.79
CA ASN A 54 6.66 16.62 7.22
C ASN A 54 7.98 15.94 7.67
N ARG A 55 8.93 15.77 6.75
CA ARG A 55 10.29 15.31 7.05
C ARG A 55 11.26 16.47 7.22
#